data_AF-A0A3D4Q263-F1
#
_entry.id   AF-A0A3D4Q263-F1
#
_cell.length_a   1.000
_cell.length_b   1.000
_cell.length_c   1.000
_cell.angle_alpha   90.00
_cell.angle_beta   90.00
_cell.angle_gamma   90.00
#
_symmetry.space_group_name_H-M   'P 1'
#
loop_
_entity.id
_entity.type
_entity.pdbx_description
1 polymer ?
#
loop_
_entity_poly.entity_id
_entity_poly.type
_entity_poly.pdbx_seq_one_letter_code
_entity_poly.pdbx_strand_id
1 'polypeptide(L)'
;GQTMPIVDLAAAVGKGATPKDALASSFIIVTDVQRQKVGFLVRQIERIADTNWRDISAPDKFLGNSIYITGVTRVDNQLVQLLDVEVIMARLFPLDAAKAMATINDVEREQLRPMRILLVDDSRTARKQLSDSLDAINVHYQVTDNGQKALDIMRAAAKEGQPIDLLVSDIEMPGLDGYELAFAVRDDKQLAGAYIILHTSLSSSISVSQARQVGADEALTKFDARELIDAMLRGATKKKR
;
A
#
# COMPACT_ATOMS: atom_id res chain seq x y z
N GLY A 1 29.55 -11.45 -3.06
CA GLY A 1 28.45 -11.36 -2.09
C GLY A 1 27.85 -9.97 -2.18
N GLN A 2 26.54 -9.85 -2.02
CA GLN A 2 25.88 -8.54 -1.91
C GLN A 2 25.83 -8.13 -0.43
N THR A 3 26.09 -6.86 -0.13
CA THR A 3 25.90 -6.29 1.20
C THR A 3 24.40 -6.05 1.43
N MET A 4 23.95 -6.19 2.68
CA MET A 4 22.55 -6.02 3.05
C MET A 4 22.45 -5.11 4.29
N PRO A 5 21.56 -4.12 4.31
CA PRO A 5 21.33 -3.29 5.49
C PRO A 5 20.70 -4.12 6.61
N ILE A 6 21.18 -3.88 7.85
CA ILE A 6 20.59 -4.44 9.07
C ILE A 6 19.94 -3.31 9.86
N VAL A 7 18.65 -3.45 10.13
CA VAL A 7 17.83 -2.51 10.89
C VAL A 7 17.60 -3.07 12.29
N ASP A 8 18.03 -2.33 13.31
CA ASP A 8 17.66 -2.62 14.71
C ASP A 8 16.21 -2.22 14.95
N LEU A 9 15.32 -3.20 15.05
CA LEU A 9 13.90 -2.95 15.23
C LEU A 9 13.59 -2.27 16.57
N ALA A 10 14.32 -2.57 17.64
CA ALA A 10 14.11 -1.93 18.94
C ALA A 10 14.45 -0.43 18.86
N ALA A 11 15.55 -0.09 18.18
CA ALA A 11 15.91 1.30 17.91
C ALA A 11 14.88 2.00 17.02
N ALA A 12 14.46 1.34 15.94
CA ALA A 12 13.55 1.89 14.94
C ALA A 12 12.19 2.29 15.54
N VAL A 13 11.67 1.49 16.47
CA VAL A 13 10.39 1.74 17.15
C VAL A 13 10.52 2.59 18.41
N GLY A 14 11.69 3.18 18.67
CA GLY A 14 11.91 4.12 19.76
C GLY A 14 12.16 3.49 21.14
N LYS A 15 12.50 2.20 21.21
CA LYS A 15 12.82 1.49 22.47
C LYS A 15 14.33 1.49 22.80
N GLY A 16 15.13 2.23 22.02
CA GLY A 16 16.59 2.31 22.18
C GLY A 16 17.33 1.18 21.46
N ALA A 17 18.61 1.40 21.18
CA ALA A 17 19.45 0.42 20.49
C ALA A 17 19.62 -0.87 21.31
N THR A 18 19.72 -1.99 20.62
CA THR A 18 20.04 -3.29 21.20
C THR A 18 21.42 -3.23 21.84
N PRO A 19 21.55 -3.55 23.13
CA PRO A 19 22.84 -3.54 23.83
C PRO A 19 23.87 -4.45 23.15
N LYS A 20 25.15 -4.06 23.17
CA LYS A 20 26.23 -4.78 22.47
C LYS A 20 26.38 -6.23 22.93
N ASP A 21 26.19 -6.48 24.22
CA ASP A 21 26.21 -7.79 24.86
C ASP A 21 25.03 -8.68 24.40
N ALA A 22 23.89 -8.08 24.07
CA ALA A 22 22.71 -8.78 23.56
C ALA A 22 22.80 -9.11 22.05
N LEU A 23 23.74 -8.51 21.30
CA LEU A 23 23.87 -8.75 19.85
C LEU A 23 24.21 -10.20 19.52
N ALA A 24 25.04 -10.85 20.35
CA ALA A 24 25.48 -12.23 20.11
C ALA A 24 24.34 -13.26 20.21
N SER A 25 23.29 -12.96 20.98
CA SER A 25 22.11 -13.81 21.15
C SER A 25 20.91 -13.33 20.34
N SER A 26 21.06 -12.27 19.55
CA SER A 26 19.99 -11.71 18.73
C SER A 26 19.87 -12.45 17.39
N PHE A 27 18.72 -12.31 16.75
CA PHE A 27 18.40 -12.92 15.47
C PHE A 27 18.27 -11.85 14.39
N ILE A 28 18.59 -12.21 13.15
CA ILE A 28 18.34 -11.36 11.99
C ILE A 28 17.27 -12.05 11.14
N ILE A 29 16.12 -11.39 10.99
CA ILE A 29 15.07 -11.80 10.07
C ILE A 29 15.38 -11.18 8.72
N VAL A 30 15.70 -12.01 7.73
CA VAL A 30 15.99 -11.55 6.37
C VAL A 30 14.71 -11.60 5.55
N THR A 31 14.32 -10.48 4.97
CA THR A 31 13.12 -10.37 4.15
C THR A 31 13.31 -9.34 3.05
N ASP A 32 12.39 -9.32 2.09
CA ASP A 32 12.34 -8.34 1.02
C ASP A 32 11.21 -7.33 1.32
N VAL A 33 11.57 -6.05 1.38
CA VAL A 33 10.62 -4.93 1.58
C VAL A 33 10.89 -3.90 0.49
N GLN A 34 9.86 -3.48 -0.26
CA GLN A 34 9.98 -2.50 -1.35
C GLN A 34 11.07 -2.87 -2.38
N ARG A 35 11.13 -4.14 -2.79
CA ARG A 35 12.15 -4.69 -3.72
C ARG A 35 13.60 -4.57 -3.21
N GLN A 36 13.80 -4.27 -1.92
CA GLN A 36 15.10 -4.23 -1.28
C GLN A 36 15.22 -5.35 -0.24
N LYS A 37 16.31 -6.11 -0.31
CA LYS A 37 16.63 -7.11 0.71
C LYS A 37 17.09 -6.40 1.98
N VAL A 38 16.47 -6.70 3.10
CA VAL A 38 16.75 -6.08 4.41
C VAL A 38 16.80 -7.14 5.50
N GLY A 39 17.71 -6.96 6.46
CA GLY A 39 17.73 -7.75 7.68
C GLY A 39 17.16 -6.94 8.84
N PHE A 40 16.20 -7.50 9.58
CA PHE A 40 15.71 -6.93 10.82
C PHE A 40 16.33 -7.64 12.01
N LEU A 41 17.10 -6.91 12.81
CA LEU A 41 17.64 -7.40 14.07
C LEU A 41 16.55 -7.40 15.12
N VAL A 42 16.27 -8.58 15.68
CA VAL A 42 15.34 -8.82 16.78
C VAL A 42 16.04 -9.53 17.93
N ARG A 43 15.63 -9.26 19.17
CA ARG A 43 16.24 -9.89 20.35
C ARG A 43 15.96 -11.39 20.43
N GLN A 44 14.76 -11.80 20.07
CA GLN A 44 14.30 -13.17 20.18
C GLN A 44 13.18 -13.43 19.19
N ILE A 45 13.09 -14.67 18.69
CA ILE A 45 11.93 -15.19 17.98
C ILE A 45 11.22 -16.16 18.91
N GLU A 46 10.02 -15.80 19.38
CA GLU A 46 9.23 -16.67 20.26
C GLU A 46 8.54 -17.78 19.47
N ARG A 47 7.93 -17.42 18.33
CA ARG A 47 7.24 -18.34 17.43
C ARG A 47 7.09 -17.73 16.03
N ILE A 48 6.80 -18.59 15.05
CA ILE A 48 6.33 -18.21 13.71
C ILE A 48 4.94 -18.80 13.56
N ALA A 49 3.96 -17.96 13.23
CA ALA A 49 2.57 -18.35 13.07
C ALA A 49 2.03 -17.80 11.75
N ASP A 50 1.37 -18.67 10.98
CA ASP A 50 0.62 -18.24 9.81
C ASP A 50 -0.65 -17.52 10.27
N THR A 51 -0.90 -16.34 9.71
CA THR A 51 -2.06 -15.50 10.04
C THR A 51 -2.77 -15.09 8.76
N ASN A 52 -4.11 -15.03 8.83
CA ASN A 52 -4.92 -14.53 7.73
C ASN A 52 -5.21 -13.04 7.95
N TRP A 53 -5.14 -12.25 6.88
CA TRP A 53 -5.42 -10.82 6.94
C TRP A 53 -6.83 -10.50 7.47
N ARG A 54 -7.78 -11.42 7.27
CA ARG A 54 -9.16 -11.31 7.77
C ARG A 54 -9.27 -11.34 9.30
N ASP A 55 -8.30 -11.94 9.98
CA ASP A 55 -8.25 -12.03 11.45
C ASP A 55 -7.47 -10.86 12.08
N ILE A 56 -7.05 -9.89 11.27
CA ILE A 56 -6.34 -8.70 11.70
C ILE A 56 -7.34 -7.55 11.84
N SER A 57 -7.37 -6.95 13.03
CA SER A 57 -8.17 -5.76 13.31
C SER A 57 -7.31 -4.51 13.28
N ALA A 58 -7.89 -3.39 12.84
CA ALA A 58 -7.22 -2.10 12.93
C ALA A 58 -6.91 -1.76 14.41
N PRO A 59 -5.77 -1.10 14.70
CA PRO A 59 -5.40 -0.74 16.06
C PRO A 59 -6.37 0.30 16.64
N ASP A 60 -6.52 0.31 17.97
CA ASP A 60 -7.39 1.26 18.65
C ASP A 60 -6.96 2.71 18.38
N LYS A 61 -7.93 3.57 18.04
CA LYS A 61 -7.73 4.98 17.64
C LYS A 61 -7.07 5.86 18.71
N PHE A 62 -6.89 5.36 19.93
CA PHE A 62 -6.29 6.09 21.06
C PHE A 62 -4.75 6.02 21.13
N LEU A 63 -4.09 5.26 20.24
CA LEU A 63 -2.65 5.00 20.33
C LEU A 63 -1.72 6.17 19.87
N GLY A 64 -2.24 7.37 19.63
CA GLY A 64 -1.44 8.57 19.31
C GLY A 64 -0.82 8.57 17.90
N ASN A 65 0.06 9.54 17.60
CA ASN A 65 0.64 9.75 16.25
C ASN A 65 1.94 8.96 15.97
N SER A 66 2.37 8.07 16.86
CA SER A 66 3.67 7.39 16.83
C SER A 66 3.52 5.88 16.68
N ILE A 67 2.61 5.44 15.81
CA ILE A 67 2.19 4.05 15.75
C ILE A 67 2.95 3.34 14.64
N TYR A 68 3.99 2.59 15.00
CA TYR A 68 4.63 1.60 14.11
C TYR A 68 3.79 0.33 13.99
N ILE A 69 2.46 0.41 14.04
CA ILE A 69 1.55 -0.75 14.15
C ILE A 69 0.49 -0.61 13.06
N THR A 70 0.40 -1.61 12.19
CA THR A 70 -0.62 -1.68 11.14
C THR A 70 -1.90 -2.37 11.63
N GLY A 71 -1.78 -3.30 12.58
CA GLY A 71 -2.89 -4.10 13.05
C GLY A 71 -2.65 -4.79 14.39
N VAL A 72 -3.71 -5.40 14.90
CA VAL A 72 -3.67 -6.29 16.05
C VAL A 72 -4.39 -7.58 15.72
N THR A 73 -3.87 -8.71 16.20
CA THR A 73 -4.50 -10.02 16.07
C THR A 73 -4.31 -10.83 17.34
N ARG A 74 -4.88 -12.04 17.39
CA ARG A 74 -4.66 -12.98 18.48
C ARG A 74 -4.05 -14.27 17.97
N VAL A 75 -2.95 -14.69 18.59
CA VAL A 75 -2.32 -16.00 18.37
C VAL A 75 -2.35 -16.74 19.70
N ASP A 76 -2.97 -17.92 19.73
CA ASP A 76 -3.18 -18.72 20.96
C ASP A 76 -3.80 -17.91 22.12
N ASN A 77 -4.80 -17.09 21.78
CA ASN A 77 -5.51 -16.21 22.71
C ASN A 77 -4.65 -15.09 23.33
N GLN A 78 -3.40 -14.91 22.87
CA GLN A 78 -2.54 -13.78 23.23
C GLN A 78 -2.64 -12.68 22.18
N LEU A 79 -2.74 -11.44 22.64
CA LEU A 79 -2.79 -10.27 21.75
C LEU A 79 -1.39 -10.01 21.17
N VAL A 80 -1.31 -9.92 19.84
CA VAL A 80 -0.08 -9.63 19.10
C VAL A 80 -0.29 -8.38 18.26
N GLN A 81 0.70 -7.49 18.27
CA GLN A 81 0.72 -6.29 17.45
C GLN A 81 1.49 -6.56 16.17
N LEU A 82 0.92 -6.18 15.03
CA LEU A 82 1.60 -6.23 13.74
C LEU A 82 2.32 -4.92 13.50
N LEU A 83 3.65 -5.02 13.39
CA LEU A 83 4.50 -3.88 13.15
C LEU A 83 4.35 -3.39 11.69
N ASP A 84 4.14 -2.09 11.51
CA ASP A 84 4.19 -1.45 10.20
C ASP A 84 5.67 -1.24 9.80
N VAL A 85 6.19 -2.22 9.07
CA VAL A 85 7.56 -2.22 8.59
C VAL A 85 7.77 -1.15 7.51
N GLU A 86 6.73 -0.74 6.79
CA GLU A 86 6.83 0.31 5.77
C GLU A 86 7.10 1.66 6.40
N VAL A 87 6.43 1.98 7.51
CA VAL A 87 6.69 3.22 8.27
C VAL A 87 8.12 3.26 8.78
N ILE A 88 8.65 2.11 9.23
CA ILE A 88 10.04 1.98 9.66
C ILE A 88 10.99 2.22 8.49
N MET A 89 10.74 1.56 7.36
CA MET A 89 11.56 1.67 6.16
C MET A 89 11.54 3.09 5.60
N ALA A 90 10.37 3.73 5.49
CA ALA A 90 10.23 5.11 5.02
C ALA A 90 10.98 6.12 5.89
N ARG A 91 11.15 5.83 7.19
CA ARG A 91 11.92 6.67 8.12
C ARG A 91 13.43 6.47 7.99
N LEU A 92 13.88 5.23 7.82
CA LEU A 92 15.31 4.88 7.80
C LEU A 92 15.94 5.06 6.42
N PHE A 93 15.16 4.76 5.38
CA PHE A 93 15.51 4.91 3.99
C PHE A 93 14.48 5.84 3.36
N PRO A 94 14.50 7.14 3.69
CA PRO A 94 13.60 8.09 3.05
C PRO A 94 13.79 7.97 1.54
N LEU A 95 12.67 7.80 0.83
CA LEU A 95 12.67 7.79 -0.62
C LEU A 95 13.42 9.03 -1.09
N ASP A 96 14.31 8.84 -2.06
CA ASP A 96 14.95 9.96 -2.74
C ASP A 96 13.82 10.87 -3.23
N ALA A 97 13.82 12.16 -2.83
CA ALA A 97 12.71 13.07 -3.18
C ALA A 97 12.51 13.14 -4.71
N ALA A 98 13.57 12.88 -5.47
CA ALA A 98 13.55 12.74 -6.92
C ALA A 98 12.80 11.50 -7.47
N LYS A 99 12.69 10.42 -6.69
CA LYS A 99 11.85 9.25 -6.99
C LYS A 99 10.41 9.40 -6.50
N ALA A 100 10.20 10.14 -5.41
CA ALA A 100 8.86 10.45 -4.88
C ALA A 100 8.12 11.50 -5.74
N MET A 101 8.86 12.41 -6.36
CA MET A 101 8.36 13.35 -7.36
C MET A 101 8.60 12.81 -8.75
N ALA A 102 7.64 12.07 -9.28
CA ALA A 102 7.62 11.80 -10.71
C ALA A 102 7.28 13.09 -11.46
N THR A 103 8.25 13.65 -12.16
CA THR A 103 8.01 14.77 -13.07
C THR A 103 7.23 14.26 -14.27
N ILE A 104 6.05 14.83 -14.51
CA ILE A 104 5.29 14.62 -15.75
C ILE A 104 5.38 15.86 -16.62
N ASN A 105 5.34 15.67 -17.94
CA ASN A 105 5.23 16.78 -18.88
C ASN A 105 3.78 17.28 -18.97
N ASP A 106 3.58 18.47 -19.58
CA ASP A 106 2.25 19.08 -19.70
C ASP A 106 1.25 18.20 -20.47
N VAL A 107 1.72 17.40 -21.43
CA VAL A 107 0.87 16.51 -22.22
C VAL A 107 0.34 15.36 -21.35
N GLU A 108 1.20 14.74 -20.55
CA GLU A 108 0.83 13.70 -19.58
C GLU A 108 -0.15 14.26 -18.53
N ARG A 109 0.10 15.49 -18.04
CA ARG A 109 -0.77 16.16 -17.07
C ARG A 109 -2.18 16.37 -17.62
N GLU A 110 -2.31 16.89 -18.84
CA GLU A 110 -3.59 17.13 -19.49
C GLU A 110 -4.36 15.83 -19.82
N GLN A 111 -3.67 14.69 -19.89
CA GLN A 111 -4.35 13.39 -20.03
C GLN A 111 -4.99 12.91 -18.72
N LEU A 112 -4.35 13.15 -17.58
CA LEU A 112 -4.83 12.72 -16.27
C LEU A 112 -5.81 13.71 -15.63
N ARG A 113 -5.67 15.00 -15.92
CA ARG A 113 -6.50 16.08 -15.36
C ARG A 113 -8.03 15.86 -15.46
N PRO A 114 -8.60 15.36 -16.58
CA PRO A 114 -10.04 15.14 -16.67
C PRO A 114 -10.50 13.83 -15.98
N MET A 115 -9.57 12.98 -15.52
CA MET A 115 -9.90 11.67 -14.95
C MET A 115 -10.39 11.81 -13.51
N ARG A 116 -11.42 11.04 -13.17
CA ARG A 116 -11.86 10.87 -11.78
C ARG A 116 -11.12 9.70 -11.16
N ILE A 117 -10.14 10.01 -10.33
CA ILE A 117 -9.27 9.02 -9.70
C ILE A 117 -9.70 8.78 -8.25
N LEU A 118 -9.81 7.52 -7.85
CA LEU A 118 -10.03 7.10 -6.47
C LEU A 118 -8.83 6.29 -5.99
N LEU A 119 -8.20 6.75 -4.91
CA LEU A 119 -7.13 6.05 -4.21
C LEU A 119 -7.69 5.36 -2.96
N VAL A 120 -7.29 4.11 -2.73
CA VAL A 120 -7.71 3.29 -1.59
C VAL A 120 -6.48 2.65 -0.98
N ASP A 121 -6.18 2.98 0.26
CA ASP A 121 -5.08 2.37 1.01
C ASP A 121 -5.37 2.56 2.51
N ASP A 122 -5.22 1.53 3.35
CA ASP A 122 -5.51 1.61 4.78
C ASP A 122 -4.36 2.26 5.58
N SER A 123 -3.14 2.24 5.05
CA SER A 123 -1.98 2.93 5.62
C SER A 123 -2.05 4.43 5.38
N ARG A 124 -2.10 5.19 6.47
CA ARG A 124 -2.05 6.66 6.44
C ARG A 124 -0.78 7.18 5.75
N THR A 125 0.33 6.47 5.91
CA THR A 125 1.63 6.85 5.34
C THR A 125 1.63 6.69 3.82
N ALA A 126 1.15 5.55 3.33
CA ALA A 126 1.03 5.29 1.90
C ALA A 126 0.05 6.26 1.25
N ARG A 127 -1.13 6.49 1.86
CA ARG A 127 -2.07 7.53 1.41
C ARG A 127 -1.41 8.90 1.29
N LYS A 128 -0.68 9.33 2.33
CA LYS A 128 -0.01 10.64 2.32
C LYS A 128 1.03 10.73 1.19
N GLN A 129 1.84 9.70 1.00
CA GLN A 129 2.86 9.70 -0.05
C GLN A 129 2.24 9.75 -1.45
N LEU A 130 1.19 8.97 -1.70
CA LEU A 130 0.47 9.00 -2.97
C LEU A 130 -0.21 10.35 -3.23
N SER A 131 -0.83 10.92 -2.20
CA SER A 131 -1.40 12.27 -2.26
C SER A 131 -0.33 13.31 -2.58
N ASP A 132 0.81 13.31 -1.87
CA ASP A 132 1.90 14.25 -2.11
C ASP A 132 2.43 14.13 -3.56
N SER A 133 2.51 12.90 -4.11
CA SER A 133 2.88 12.67 -5.52
C SER A 133 1.83 13.17 -6.52
N LEU A 134 0.54 12.95 -6.27
CA LEU A 134 -0.54 13.41 -7.16
C LEU A 134 -0.77 14.92 -7.09
N ASP A 135 -0.59 15.53 -5.91
CA ASP A 135 -0.67 16.97 -5.70
C ASP A 135 0.44 17.69 -6.49
N ALA A 136 1.65 17.14 -6.51
CA ALA A 136 2.76 17.68 -7.29
C ALA A 136 2.44 17.75 -8.80
N ILE A 137 1.59 16.86 -9.29
CA ILE A 137 1.17 16.82 -10.69
C ILE A 137 -0.19 17.49 -10.93
N ASN A 138 -0.81 18.12 -9.93
CA ASN A 138 -2.04 18.91 -10.03
C ASN A 138 -3.20 18.16 -10.72
N VAL A 139 -3.39 16.88 -10.35
CA VAL A 139 -4.48 16.03 -10.83
C VAL A 139 -5.52 15.88 -9.73
N HIS A 140 -6.81 15.85 -10.09
CA HIS A 140 -7.88 15.66 -9.11
C HIS A 140 -8.03 14.19 -8.73
N TYR A 141 -8.10 13.92 -7.42
CA TYR A 141 -8.32 12.58 -6.89
C TYR A 141 -9.16 12.63 -5.60
N GLN A 142 -9.77 11.51 -5.27
CA GLN A 142 -10.39 11.25 -3.97
C GLN A 142 -9.62 10.13 -3.28
N VAL A 143 -9.54 10.16 -1.95
CA VAL A 143 -8.86 9.13 -1.16
C VAL A 143 -9.80 8.55 -0.11
N THR A 144 -9.72 7.24 0.09
CA THR A 144 -10.40 6.53 1.18
C THR A 144 -9.47 5.50 1.82
N ASP A 145 -9.80 5.09 3.04
CA ASP A 145 -9.00 4.19 3.88
C ASP A 145 -9.52 2.75 3.92
N ASN A 146 -10.52 2.43 3.10
CA ASN A 146 -11.28 1.20 3.22
C ASN A 146 -11.96 0.82 1.90
N GLY A 147 -11.84 -0.46 1.51
CA GLY A 147 -12.42 -0.99 0.27
C GLY A 147 -13.94 -0.87 0.19
N GLN A 148 -14.68 -1.08 1.28
CA GLN A 148 -16.14 -0.95 1.29
C GLN A 148 -16.56 0.51 1.03
N LYS A 149 -15.91 1.47 1.67
CA LYS A 149 -16.15 2.90 1.41
C LYS A 149 -15.82 3.26 -0.04
N ALA A 150 -14.76 2.68 -0.61
CA ALA A 150 -14.41 2.89 -2.01
C ALA A 150 -15.53 2.42 -2.95
N LEU A 151 -16.07 1.22 -2.72
CA LEU A 151 -17.17 0.68 -3.50
C LEU A 151 -18.43 1.56 -3.41
N ASP A 152 -18.75 2.05 -2.21
CA ASP A 152 -19.89 2.94 -1.98
C ASP A 152 -19.72 4.28 -2.70
N ILE A 153 -18.51 4.87 -2.66
CA ILE A 153 -18.16 6.08 -3.40
C ILE A 153 -18.34 5.86 -4.91
N MET A 154 -17.81 4.75 -5.45
CA MET A 154 -17.91 4.44 -6.87
C MET A 154 -19.37 4.29 -7.31
N ARG A 155 -20.20 3.61 -6.51
CA ARG A 155 -21.65 3.46 -6.77
C ARG A 155 -22.39 4.79 -6.73
N ALA A 156 -22.09 5.63 -5.75
CA ALA A 156 -22.71 6.96 -5.66
C ALA A 156 -22.34 7.83 -6.88
N ALA A 157 -21.06 7.86 -7.23
CA ALA A 157 -20.54 8.62 -8.36
C ALA A 157 -21.14 8.14 -9.70
N ALA A 158 -21.27 6.81 -9.89
CA ALA A 158 -21.92 6.24 -11.07
C ALA A 158 -23.41 6.61 -11.17
N LYS A 159 -24.15 6.60 -10.05
CA LYS A 159 -25.56 7.02 -10.00
C LYS A 159 -25.74 8.50 -10.37
N GLU A 160 -24.77 9.34 -10.03
CA GLU A 160 -24.76 10.77 -10.39
C GLU A 160 -24.30 11.03 -11.84
N GLY A 161 -24.04 9.97 -12.62
CA GLY A 161 -23.56 10.09 -14.00
C GLY A 161 -22.09 10.53 -14.10
N GLN A 162 -21.34 10.43 -13.00
CA GLN A 162 -19.93 10.80 -12.93
C GLN A 162 -19.10 9.62 -12.38
N PRO A 163 -19.07 8.46 -13.06
CA PRO A 163 -18.39 7.28 -12.57
C PRO A 163 -16.89 7.54 -12.35
N ILE A 164 -16.30 6.81 -11.42
CA ILE A 164 -14.84 6.82 -11.22
C ILE A 164 -14.18 6.17 -12.43
N ASP A 165 -13.19 6.85 -12.98
CA ASP A 165 -12.49 6.42 -14.19
C ASP A 165 -11.30 5.54 -13.88
N LEU A 166 -10.67 5.78 -12.74
CA LEU A 166 -9.46 5.08 -12.33
C LEU A 166 -9.51 4.80 -10.84
N LEU A 167 -9.36 3.52 -10.50
CA LEU A 167 -9.25 3.02 -9.14
C LEU A 167 -7.81 2.56 -8.91
N VAL A 168 -7.13 3.13 -7.92
CA VAL A 168 -5.88 2.60 -7.36
C VAL A 168 -6.19 2.04 -6.00
N SER A 169 -5.97 0.75 -5.77
CA SER A 169 -6.30 0.11 -4.49
C SER A 169 -5.15 -0.73 -3.96
N ASP A 170 -4.92 -0.61 -2.66
CA ASP A 170 -4.12 -1.56 -1.90
C ASP A 170 -4.76 -2.94 -1.93
N ILE A 171 -3.92 -3.96 -1.98
CA ILE A 171 -4.33 -5.35 -1.89
C ILE A 171 -4.56 -5.71 -0.43
N GLU A 172 -3.65 -5.33 0.46
CA GLU A 172 -3.60 -5.83 1.84
C GLU A 172 -4.40 -4.92 2.80
N MET A 173 -5.71 -4.87 2.62
CA MET A 173 -6.60 -4.04 3.46
C MET A 173 -7.50 -4.89 4.38
N PRO A 174 -7.73 -4.47 5.64
CA PRO A 174 -8.71 -5.10 6.52
C PRO A 174 -10.14 -5.03 5.98
N GLY A 175 -10.88 -6.14 6.11
CA GLY A 175 -12.25 -6.24 5.63
C GLY A 175 -12.30 -6.60 4.15
N LEU A 176 -12.75 -5.67 3.31
CA LEU A 176 -12.78 -5.86 1.86
C LEU A 176 -11.39 -5.58 1.29
N ASP A 177 -10.69 -6.64 0.89
CA ASP A 177 -9.34 -6.54 0.34
C ASP A 177 -9.34 -6.01 -1.11
N GLY A 178 -8.17 -5.69 -1.66
CA GLY A 178 -8.07 -5.12 -3.00
C GLY A 178 -8.48 -6.08 -4.12
N TYR A 179 -8.31 -7.39 -3.94
CA TYR A 179 -8.75 -8.38 -4.92
C TYR A 179 -10.27 -8.49 -4.95
N GLU A 180 -10.89 -8.56 -3.76
CA GLU A 180 -12.34 -8.58 -3.58
C GLU A 180 -12.98 -7.28 -4.08
N LEU A 181 -12.35 -6.12 -3.82
CA LEU A 181 -12.80 -4.83 -4.36
C LEU A 181 -12.74 -4.82 -5.89
N ALA A 182 -11.63 -5.24 -6.49
CA ALA A 182 -11.49 -5.29 -7.94
C ALA A 182 -12.56 -6.19 -8.58
N PHE A 183 -12.79 -7.37 -8.00
CA PHE A 183 -13.85 -8.28 -8.43
C PHE A 183 -15.24 -7.63 -8.33
N ALA A 184 -15.55 -7.00 -7.19
CA ALA A 184 -16.85 -6.34 -6.98
C ALA A 184 -17.09 -5.18 -7.96
N VAL A 185 -16.04 -4.40 -8.28
CA VAL A 185 -16.11 -3.32 -9.28
C VAL A 185 -16.33 -3.88 -10.69
N ARG A 186 -15.73 -5.02 -11.01
CA ARG A 186 -15.86 -5.66 -12.32
C ARG A 186 -17.20 -6.36 -12.52
N ASP A 187 -17.77 -6.92 -11.46
CA ASP A 187 -19.09 -7.56 -11.48
C ASP A 187 -20.23 -6.53 -11.58
N ASP A 188 -20.03 -5.32 -11.04
CA ASP A 188 -21.00 -4.23 -11.14
C ASP A 188 -20.94 -3.52 -12.52
N LYS A 189 -21.98 -3.71 -13.35
CA LYS A 189 -22.06 -3.12 -14.70
C LYS A 189 -21.90 -1.60 -14.74
N GLN A 190 -22.26 -0.89 -13.67
CA GLN A 190 -22.13 0.57 -13.61
C GLN A 190 -20.68 1.01 -13.32
N LEU A 191 -19.86 0.11 -12.78
CA LEU A 191 -18.49 0.39 -12.33
C LEU A 191 -17.45 -0.30 -13.22
N ALA A 192 -17.84 -1.34 -13.97
CA ALA A 192 -16.96 -2.19 -14.76
C ALA A 192 -16.10 -1.44 -15.79
N GLY A 193 -16.44 -0.20 -16.13
CA GLY A 193 -15.64 0.66 -17.00
C GLY A 193 -14.41 1.30 -16.35
N ALA A 194 -14.29 1.29 -15.01
CA ALA A 194 -13.16 1.89 -14.32
C ALA A 194 -11.85 1.15 -14.65
N TYR A 195 -10.75 1.88 -14.84
CA TYR A 195 -9.42 1.28 -14.94
C TYR A 195 -8.91 0.92 -13.54
N ILE A 196 -8.54 -0.34 -13.29
CA ILE A 196 -8.19 -0.82 -11.94
C ILE A 196 -6.70 -1.11 -11.87
N ILE A 197 -6.01 -0.41 -10.97
CA ILE A 197 -4.61 -0.60 -10.62
C ILE A 197 -4.57 -1.14 -9.19
N LEU A 198 -4.07 -2.35 -9.01
CA LEU A 198 -3.74 -2.86 -7.68
C LEU A 198 -2.30 -2.53 -7.33
N HIS A 199 -2.05 -2.12 -6.09
CA HIS A 199 -0.69 -1.96 -5.58
C HIS A 199 -0.49 -2.71 -4.25
N THR A 200 0.73 -3.16 -3.94
CA THR A 200 1.10 -3.74 -2.63
C THR A 200 2.59 -3.60 -2.36
N SER A 201 2.96 -3.59 -1.09
CA SER A 201 4.32 -3.37 -0.61
C SER A 201 5.24 -4.57 -0.76
N LEU A 202 4.67 -5.76 -0.95
CA LEU A 202 5.38 -7.02 -1.09
C LEU A 202 5.39 -7.45 -2.56
N SER A 203 6.56 -7.38 -3.20
CA SER A 203 6.73 -7.81 -4.60
C SER A 203 6.48 -9.30 -4.82
N SER A 204 6.62 -10.12 -3.77
CA SER A 204 6.39 -11.57 -3.81
C SER A 204 4.93 -11.97 -3.60
N SER A 205 4.07 -11.10 -3.04
CA SER A 205 2.64 -11.38 -2.82
C SER A 205 1.75 -10.95 -3.99
N ILE A 206 2.27 -10.16 -4.94
CA ILE A 206 1.53 -9.82 -6.16
C ILE A 206 1.46 -11.05 -7.08
N SER A 207 0.37 -11.78 -6.96
CA SER A 207 -0.01 -12.73 -7.99
C SER A 207 -0.62 -11.94 -9.16
N VAL A 208 0.19 -11.61 -10.17
CA VAL A 208 -0.26 -10.94 -11.40
C VAL A 208 -1.37 -11.74 -12.09
N SER A 209 -1.32 -13.07 -12.01
CA SER A 209 -2.37 -13.95 -12.51
C SER A 209 -3.68 -13.77 -11.73
N GLN A 210 -3.63 -13.71 -10.40
CA GLN A 210 -4.80 -13.47 -9.56
C GLN A 210 -5.38 -12.08 -9.78
N ALA A 211 -4.54 -11.04 -9.86
CA ALA A 211 -4.96 -9.67 -10.15
C ALA A 211 -5.74 -9.59 -11.47
N ARG A 212 -5.24 -10.24 -12.53
CA ARG A 212 -5.96 -10.30 -13.81
C ARG A 212 -7.24 -11.11 -13.75
N GLN A 213 -7.28 -12.20 -12.97
CA GLN A 213 -8.47 -13.03 -12.82
C GLN A 213 -9.62 -12.27 -12.14
N VAL A 214 -9.32 -11.43 -11.15
CA VAL A 214 -10.32 -10.55 -10.52
C VAL A 214 -10.64 -9.31 -11.36
N GLY A 215 -9.99 -9.16 -12.51
CA GLY A 215 -10.25 -8.12 -13.49
C GLY A 215 -9.47 -6.81 -13.27
N ALA A 216 -8.41 -6.80 -12.45
CA ALA A 216 -7.50 -5.66 -12.43
C ALA A 216 -6.79 -5.50 -13.79
N ASP A 217 -6.60 -4.26 -14.24
CA ASP A 217 -5.86 -3.96 -15.46
C ASP A 217 -4.35 -4.04 -15.21
N GLU A 218 -3.90 -3.57 -14.03
CA GLU A 218 -2.50 -3.55 -13.63
C GLU A 218 -2.31 -3.97 -12.17
N ALA A 219 -1.12 -4.51 -11.87
CA ALA A 219 -0.70 -4.86 -10.53
C ALA A 219 0.76 -4.43 -10.34
N LEU A 220 0.98 -3.48 -9.44
CA LEU A 220 2.24 -2.78 -9.24
C LEU A 220 2.73 -2.95 -7.80
N THR A 221 4.02 -2.77 -7.57
CA THR A 221 4.51 -2.65 -6.18
C THR A 221 4.34 -1.22 -5.69
N LYS A 222 4.00 -1.01 -4.41
CA LYS A 222 3.91 0.34 -3.82
C LYS A 222 5.25 1.08 -3.94
N PHE A 223 5.17 2.41 -3.93
CA PHE A 223 6.28 3.37 -3.82
C PHE A 223 7.16 3.60 -5.06
N ASP A 224 6.69 3.22 -6.26
CA ASP A 224 7.22 3.80 -7.51
C ASP A 224 6.18 4.76 -8.11
N ALA A 225 6.33 6.05 -7.78
CA ALA A 225 5.41 7.10 -8.23
C ALA A 225 5.38 7.22 -9.76
N ARG A 226 6.51 6.94 -10.44
CA ARG A 226 6.58 6.99 -11.90
C ARG A 226 5.83 5.80 -12.50
N GLU A 227 6.05 4.59 -11.97
CA GLU A 227 5.36 3.38 -12.42
C GLU A 227 3.83 3.52 -12.27
N LEU A 228 3.37 4.08 -11.14
CA LEU A 228 1.95 4.37 -10.92
C LEU A 228 1.40 5.39 -11.93
N ILE A 229 2.10 6.51 -12.16
CA ILE A 229 1.66 7.52 -13.12
C ILE A 229 1.61 6.94 -14.53
N ASP A 230 2.62 6.18 -14.95
CA ASP A 230 2.65 5.55 -16.27
C ASP A 230 1.46 4.58 -16.43
N ALA A 231 1.07 3.87 -15.37
CA ALA A 231 -0.14 3.06 -15.36
C ALA A 231 -1.42 3.89 -15.45
N MET A 232 -1.48 5.02 -14.75
CA MET A 232 -2.61 5.94 -14.84
C MET A 232 -2.76 6.52 -16.25
N LEU A 233 -1.66 6.85 -16.92
CA LEU A 233 -1.64 7.34 -18.30
C LEU A 233 -2.13 6.28 -19.29
N ARG A 234 -1.78 5.00 -19.08
CA ARG A 234 -2.34 3.88 -19.86
C ARG A 234 -3.85 3.77 -19.67
N GLY A 235 -4.33 3.89 -18.44
CA GLY A 235 -5.76 3.92 -18.12
C GLY A 235 -6.51 5.07 -18.81
N ALA A 236 -5.95 6.28 -18.75
CA ALA A 236 -6.50 7.45 -19.43
C ALA A 236 -6.56 7.28 -20.96
N THR A 237 -5.57 6.61 -21.55
CA THR A 237 -5.55 6.31 -22.99
C THR A 237 -6.60 5.27 -23.38
N LYS A 238 -6.81 4.25 -22.54
CA LYS A 238 -7.82 3.19 -22.79
C LYS A 238 -9.24 3.76 -22.79
N LYS A 239 -9.55 4.73 -21.93
CA LYS A 239 -10.86 5.40 -21.88
C LYS A 239 -11.18 6.21 -23.16
N LYS A 240 -10.17 6.67 -23.91
CA LYS A 240 -10.39 7.43 -25.16
C LYS A 240 -10.75 6.55 -26.36
N ARG A 241 -10.63 5.22 -26.25
CA ARG A 241 -10.96 4.26 -27.31
C ARG A 241 -12.35 3.67 -27.10
#